data_AF-A0A142Y714-F1
#
_entry.id   AF-A0A142Y714-F1
#
_cell.length_a   1.000
_cell.length_b   1.000
_cell.length_c   1.000
_cell.angle_alpha   90.00
_cell.angle_beta   90.00
_cell.angle_gamma   90.00
#
_symmetry.space_group_name_H-M   'P 1'
#
loop_
_entity.id
_entity.type
_entity.pdbx_description
1 polymer ?
#
loop_
_entity_poly.entity_id
_entity_poly.type
_entity_poly.pdbx_seq_one_letter_code
_entity_poly.pdbx_strand_id
1 'polypeptide(L)'
;MFGVFRGSLILGDIRELVVAVLQYHAAANTAMGRKNANLRYELLRLLRRAGVSGWPRLFHSMRASRQAELQREFPLHVVCSWLGNSPRIAQQSYSLVTEDDFARAAGAKKVMAVKQI
;
A
#
# COMPACT_ATOMS: atom_id res chain seq x y z
N MET A 1 -18.89 -18.23 -14.11
CA MET A 1 -19.37 -17.97 -12.73
C MET A 1 -18.22 -17.35 -11.95
N PHE A 2 -17.97 -16.04 -12.12
CA PHE A 2 -16.92 -15.32 -11.41
C PHE A 2 -17.58 -14.29 -10.50
N GLY A 3 -17.55 -14.54 -9.19
CA GLY A 3 -18.22 -13.75 -8.18
C GLY A 3 -17.64 -12.34 -8.07
N VAL A 4 -18.51 -11.34 -8.11
CA VAL A 4 -18.21 -9.94 -7.84
C VAL A 4 -17.97 -9.80 -6.34
N PHE A 5 -16.70 -9.63 -5.92
CA PHE A 5 -16.38 -9.22 -4.56
C PHE A 5 -16.79 -7.76 -4.37
N ARG A 6 -17.97 -7.53 -3.78
CA ARG A 6 -18.36 -6.21 -3.23
C ARG A 6 -17.66 -6.00 -1.88
N GLY A 7 -16.39 -5.61 -1.91
CA GLY A 7 -15.66 -5.14 -0.72
C GLY A 7 -15.91 -3.65 -0.48
N SER A 8 -16.99 -3.30 0.21
CA SER A 8 -17.42 -1.91 0.45
C SER A 8 -17.25 -1.43 1.91
N LEU A 9 -16.35 -2.01 2.70
CA LEU A 9 -16.35 -1.73 4.16
C LEU A 9 -14.99 -1.42 4.81
N ILE A 10 -13.91 -1.16 4.05
CA ILE A 10 -12.60 -0.87 4.68
C ILE A 10 -12.03 0.51 4.33
N LEU A 11 -12.43 1.11 3.22
CA LEU A 11 -12.12 2.51 2.91
C LEU A 11 -13.43 3.30 2.94
N GLY A 12 -13.41 4.45 3.63
CA GLY A 12 -14.48 5.45 3.60
C GLY A 12 -14.82 5.89 2.17
N ASP A 13 -15.80 6.79 2.06
CA ASP A 13 -16.39 7.27 0.81
C ASP A 13 -15.40 7.26 -0.37
N ILE A 14 -15.62 6.34 -1.32
CA ILE A 14 -14.72 6.04 -2.44
C ILE A 14 -14.40 7.30 -3.26
N ARG A 15 -15.22 8.34 -3.14
CA ARG A 15 -15.07 9.65 -3.77
C ARG A 15 -13.85 10.44 -3.31
N GLU A 16 -13.24 10.11 -2.16
CA GLU A 16 -12.04 10.80 -1.64
C GLU A 16 -10.72 10.26 -2.22
N LEU A 17 -10.74 9.10 -2.87
CA LEU A 17 -9.52 8.55 -3.48
C LEU A 17 -9.23 9.29 -4.78
N VAL A 18 -7.97 9.72 -4.96
CA VAL A 18 -7.47 10.36 -6.20
C VAL A 18 -7.85 9.56 -7.46
N VAL A 19 -7.99 8.24 -7.34
CA VAL A 19 -8.36 7.34 -8.45
C VAL A 19 -9.84 7.49 -8.85
N ALA A 20 -10.73 7.91 -7.96
CA ALA A 20 -12.16 8.07 -8.21
C ALA A 20 -12.54 9.34 -8.98
N VAL A 21 -11.58 10.24 -9.24
CA VAL A 21 -11.78 11.36 -10.15
C VAL A 21 -11.99 10.82 -11.56
N LEU A 22 -13.15 11.09 -12.16
CA LEU A 22 -13.61 10.55 -13.46
C LEU A 22 -12.54 10.64 -14.57
N GLN A 23 -11.69 11.66 -14.52
CA GLN A 23 -10.61 11.89 -15.48
C GLN A 23 -9.57 10.75 -15.50
N TYR A 24 -9.21 10.16 -14.35
CA TYR A 24 -8.23 9.05 -14.33
C TYR A 24 -8.84 7.73 -14.80
N HIS A 25 -10.13 7.51 -14.55
CA HIS A 25 -10.85 6.36 -15.10
C HIS A 25 -10.99 6.47 -16.62
N ALA A 26 -11.36 7.65 -17.13
CA ALA A 26 -11.44 7.91 -18.56
C ALA A 26 -10.07 7.72 -19.25
N ALA A 27 -9.00 8.26 -18.67
CA ALA A 27 -7.64 8.09 -19.19
C ALA A 27 -7.20 6.61 -19.21
N ALA A 28 -7.55 5.85 -18.16
CA ALA A 28 -7.22 4.43 -18.06
C ALA A 28 -8.04 3.52 -18.99
N ASN A 29 -9.25 3.91 -19.36
CA ASN A 29 -10.16 3.15 -20.22
C ASN A 29 -9.83 3.36 -21.72
N THR A 30 -8.55 3.28 -22.06
CA THR A 30 -8.03 3.37 -23.43
C THR A 30 -7.19 2.13 -23.73
N ALA A 31 -6.82 1.89 -24.99
CA ALA A 31 -6.04 0.72 -25.39
C ALA A 31 -4.69 0.60 -24.65
N MET A 32 -4.11 1.71 -24.19
CA MET A 32 -2.84 1.75 -23.43
C MET A 32 -3.04 1.48 -21.92
N GLY A 33 -4.29 1.45 -21.43
CA GLY A 33 -4.65 1.10 -20.06
C GLY A 33 -4.23 2.12 -19.00
N ARG A 34 -4.03 1.65 -17.76
CA ARG A 34 -3.65 2.45 -16.58
C ARG A 34 -2.34 3.24 -16.73
N LYS A 35 -1.53 2.95 -17.76
CA LYS A 35 -0.34 3.74 -18.09
C LYS A 35 -0.71 5.20 -18.41
N ASN A 36 -1.87 5.42 -19.02
CA ASN A 36 -2.35 6.76 -19.39
C ASN A 36 -2.83 7.60 -18.19
N ALA A 37 -3.12 6.97 -17.05
CA ALA A 37 -3.58 7.68 -15.85
C ALA A 37 -2.44 8.40 -15.08
N ASN A 38 -1.18 8.22 -15.48
CA ASN A 38 -0.02 8.94 -14.93
C ASN A 38 0.06 8.99 -13.39
N LEU A 39 -0.40 7.93 -12.71
CA LEU A 39 -0.54 7.88 -11.24
C LEU A 39 0.78 8.18 -10.49
N ARG A 40 1.92 7.83 -11.08
CA ARG A 40 3.24 8.13 -10.52
C ARG A 40 3.47 9.63 -10.41
N TYR A 41 3.10 10.39 -11.42
CA TYR A 41 3.36 11.83 -11.47
C TYR A 41 2.56 12.55 -10.39
N GLU A 42 1.29 12.20 -10.23
CA GLU A 42 0.42 12.79 -9.22
C GLU A 42 0.86 12.46 -7.80
N LEU A 43 1.27 11.21 -7.55
CA LEU A 43 1.81 10.86 -6.25
C LEU A 43 3.12 11.63 -5.96
N LEU A 44 4.01 11.79 -6.94
CA LEU A 44 5.20 12.63 -6.79
C LEU A 44 4.86 14.10 -6.55
N ARG A 45 3.79 14.62 -7.15
CA ARG A 45 3.28 15.99 -6.89
C ARG A 45 2.84 16.13 -5.44
N LEU A 46 2.11 15.16 -4.90
CA LEU A 46 1.68 15.13 -3.50
C LEU A 46 2.87 15.03 -2.54
N LEU A 47 3.84 14.17 -2.81
CA LEU A 47 5.06 14.05 -2.00
C LEU A 47 5.82 15.39 -1.94
N ARG A 48 5.97 16.09 -3.07
CA ARG A 48 6.58 17.44 -3.09
C ARG A 48 5.82 18.44 -2.23
N ARG A 49 4.48 18.43 -2.29
CA ARG A 49 3.64 19.29 -1.44
C ARG A 49 3.78 18.98 0.04
N ALA A 50 4.00 17.71 0.38
CA ALA A 50 4.23 17.26 1.74
C ALA A 50 5.69 17.48 2.23
N GLY A 51 6.57 18.05 1.40
CA GLY A 51 7.99 18.23 1.73
C GLY A 51 8.80 16.92 1.76
N VAL A 52 8.26 15.84 1.19
CA VAL A 52 8.91 14.53 1.15
C VAL A 52 9.60 14.33 -0.21
N SER A 53 10.85 13.88 -0.17
CA SER A 53 11.60 13.55 -1.39
C SER A 53 11.01 12.34 -2.10
N GLY A 54 11.01 12.35 -3.44
CA GLY A 54 10.49 11.25 -4.24
C GLY A 54 11.38 10.01 -4.14
N TRP A 55 10.79 8.85 -3.82
CA TRP A 55 11.55 7.60 -3.70
C TRP A 55 11.75 6.88 -5.05
N PRO A 56 12.88 6.16 -5.22
CA PRO A 56 13.04 5.20 -6.30
C PRO A 56 11.99 4.09 -6.17
N ARG A 57 11.42 3.66 -7.30
CA ARG A 57 10.40 2.58 -7.37
C ARG A 57 9.20 2.73 -6.41
N LEU A 58 8.76 3.98 -6.14
CA LEU A 58 7.63 4.39 -5.29
C LEU A 58 6.54 3.32 -5.00
N PHE A 59 5.74 2.91 -5.99
CA PHE A 59 4.66 1.94 -5.76
C PHE A 59 5.14 0.54 -5.38
N HIS A 60 6.32 0.14 -5.85
CA HIS A 60 6.93 -1.13 -5.47
C HIS A 60 7.36 -1.11 -4.00
N SER A 61 7.99 -0.01 -3.56
CA SER A 61 8.39 0.16 -2.16
C SER A 61 7.18 0.22 -1.23
N MET A 62 6.14 0.99 -1.58
CA MET A 62 4.90 1.06 -0.80
C MET A 62 4.23 -0.31 -0.67
N ARG A 63 4.19 -1.06 -1.77
CA ARG A 63 3.63 -2.41 -1.77
C ARG A 63 4.46 -3.37 -0.91
N ALA A 64 5.79 -3.28 -0.94
CA ALA A 64 6.66 -4.08 -0.10
C ALA A 64 6.44 -3.78 1.40
N SER A 65 6.34 -2.50 1.77
CA SER A 65 5.99 -2.11 3.14
C SER A 65 4.63 -2.67 3.57
N ARG A 66 3.60 -2.53 2.72
CA ARG A 66 2.27 -3.04 3.04
C ARG A 66 2.23 -4.57 3.14
N GLN A 67 3.03 -5.27 2.34
CA GLN A 67 3.17 -6.72 2.46
C GLN A 67 3.77 -7.13 3.81
N ALA A 68 4.83 -6.45 4.25
CA ALA A 68 5.46 -6.73 5.53
C ALA A 68 4.51 -6.49 6.71
N GLU A 69 3.68 -5.43 6.65
CA GLU A 69 2.61 -5.19 7.62
C GLU A 69 1.59 -6.33 7.64
N LEU A 70 1.03 -6.70 6.49
CA LEU A 70 0.01 -7.75 6.39
C LEU A 70 0.54 -9.12 6.83
N GLN A 71 1.81 -9.43 6.56
CA GLN A 71 2.42 -10.70 6.99
C GLN A 71 2.59 -10.82 8.51
N ARG A 72 2.53 -9.70 9.26
CA ARG A 72 2.50 -9.75 10.73
C ARG A 72 1.13 -10.18 11.27
N GLU A 73 0.07 -9.99 10.49
CA GLU A 73 -1.31 -10.23 10.90
C GLU A 73 -1.89 -11.50 10.26
N PHE A 74 -1.44 -11.86 9.05
CA PHE A 74 -2.03 -12.91 8.23
C PHE A 74 -0.99 -13.88 7.66
N PRO A 75 -1.35 -15.15 7.41
CA PRO A 75 -0.44 -16.13 6.81
C PRO A 75 0.09 -15.70 5.44
N LEU A 76 1.35 -16.05 5.17
CA LEU A 76 2.08 -15.67 3.95
C LEU A 76 1.30 -15.97 2.65
N HIS A 77 0.71 -17.16 2.54
CA HIS A 77 0.02 -17.58 1.31
C HIS A 77 -1.24 -16.75 1.02
N VAL A 78 -1.94 -16.29 2.06
CA VAL A 78 -3.11 -15.41 1.95
C VAL A 78 -2.68 -14.05 1.44
N VAL A 79 -1.65 -13.46 2.07
CA VAL A 79 -1.11 -12.16 1.66
C VAL A 79 -0.57 -12.21 0.23
N CYS A 80 0.15 -13.27 -0.13
CA CYS A 80 0.63 -13.51 -1.49
C CYS A 80 -0.51 -13.58 -2.51
N SER A 81 -1.64 -14.21 -2.14
CA SER A 81 -2.83 -14.28 -2.99
C SER A 81 -3.46 -12.90 -3.21
N TRP A 82 -3.62 -12.09 -2.16
CA TRP A 82 -4.18 -10.73 -2.27
C TRP A 82 -3.31 -9.80 -3.07
N LEU A 83 -2.01 -9.87 -2.84
CA LEU A 83 -1.07 -9.00 -3.51
C LEU A 83 -0.78 -9.51 -4.93
N GLY A 84 -0.86 -10.81 -5.20
CA GLY A 84 -0.57 -11.36 -6.53
C GLY A 84 0.94 -11.53 -6.79
N ASN A 85 1.69 -11.93 -5.77
CA ASN A 85 3.08 -12.37 -5.89
C ASN A 85 3.26 -13.79 -5.35
N SER A 86 4.38 -14.43 -5.68
CA SER A 86 4.71 -15.74 -5.13
C SER A 86 5.39 -15.61 -3.76
N PRO A 87 5.30 -16.64 -2.89
CA PRO A 87 6.01 -16.67 -1.62
C PRO A 87 7.53 -16.44 -1.75
N ARG A 88 8.13 -16.96 -2.83
CA ARG A 88 9.55 -16.74 -3.15
C ARG A 88 9.88 -15.25 -3.32
N ILE A 89 9.08 -14.54 -4.12
CA ILE A 89 9.26 -13.09 -4.32
C ILE A 89 8.97 -12.34 -3.02
N ALA A 90 8.00 -12.81 -2.25
CA ALA A 90 7.63 -12.22 -0.97
C ALA A 90 8.71 -12.35 0.12
N GLN A 91 9.50 -13.42 0.10
CA GLN A 91 10.63 -13.61 1.01
C GLN A 91 11.88 -12.81 0.58
N GLN A 92 12.03 -12.55 -0.73
CA GLN A 92 13.12 -11.72 -1.25
C GLN A 92 12.94 -10.23 -0.97
N SER A 93 11.69 -9.75 -0.84
CA SER A 93 11.44 -8.46 -0.22
C SER A 93 11.83 -8.60 1.25
N TYR A 94 13.11 -8.35 1.54
CA TYR A 94 13.72 -8.43 2.86
C TYR A 94 12.69 -8.01 3.90
N SER A 95 12.19 -8.97 4.71
CA SER A 95 11.32 -8.65 5.83
C SER A 95 12.07 -7.65 6.68
N LEU A 96 11.70 -6.37 6.55
CA LEU A 96 12.35 -5.29 7.26
C LEU A 96 12.06 -5.50 8.73
N VAL A 97 13.08 -5.90 9.48
CA VAL A 97 13.03 -5.92 10.93
C VAL A 97 12.90 -4.46 11.38
N THR A 98 11.80 -4.15 12.05
CA THR A 98 11.54 -2.81 12.57
C THR A 98 11.87 -2.74 14.06
N GLU A 99 12.08 -1.54 14.58
CA GLU A 99 12.25 -1.33 16.02
C GLU A 99 11.04 -1.85 16.82
N ASP A 100 9.84 -1.75 16.25
CA ASP A 100 8.62 -2.33 16.82
C ASP A 100 8.70 -3.86 16.94
N ASP A 101 9.41 -4.55 16.02
CA ASP A 101 9.62 -6.00 16.11
C ASP A 101 10.59 -6.36 17.25
N PHE A 102 11.63 -5.54 17.47
CA PHE A 102 12.52 -5.66 18.62
C PHE A 102 11.79 -5.40 19.95
N ALA A 103 11.05 -4.29 20.06
CA ALA A 103 10.30 -3.95 21.25
C ALA A 103 9.29 -5.04 21.64
N ARG A 104 8.61 -5.62 20.63
CA ARG A 104 7.67 -6.74 20.82
C ARG A 104 8.38 -8.00 21.33
N ALA A 105 9.53 -8.35 20.74
CA ALA A 105 10.33 -9.50 21.18
C ALA A 105 10.90 -9.30 22.60
N ALA A 106 11.30 -8.07 22.94
CA ALA A 106 11.78 -7.70 24.27
C ALA A 106 10.67 -7.60 25.33
N GLY A 107 9.39 -7.76 24.95
CA GLY A 107 8.25 -7.64 25.87
C GLY A 107 7.96 -6.21 26.33
N ALA A 108 8.54 -5.20 25.66
CA ALA A 108 8.32 -3.80 26.00
C ALA A 108 6.89 -3.37 25.62
N LYS A 109 6.10 -2.94 26.61
CA LYS A 109 4.77 -2.36 26.36
C LYS A 109 4.93 -1.01 25.67
N LYS A 110 4.28 -0.83 24.52
CA LYS A 110 4.23 0.45 23.80
C LYS A 110 3.54 1.49 24.67
N VAL A 111 4.29 2.44 25.24
CA VAL A 111 3.71 3.60 25.90
C VAL A 111 3.16 4.50 24.80
N MET A 112 1.83 4.61 24.72
CA MET A 112 1.20 5.55 23.79
C MET A 112 1.49 6.97 24.26
N ALA A 113 2.44 7.64 23.62
CA ALA A 113 2.60 9.08 23.79
C ALA A 113 1.41 9.78 23.12
N VAL A 114 0.44 10.21 23.93
CA VAL A 114 -0.62 11.13 23.51
C VAL A 114 0.04 12.46 23.16
N LYS A 115 0.15 12.76 21.87
CA LYS A 115 0.57 14.08 21.42
C LYS A 115 -0.65 15.00 21.55
N GLN A 116 -0.70 15.78 22.64
CA GLN A 116 -1.60 16.93 22.75
C GLN A 116 -1.24 17.94 21.67
N ILE A 117 -2.18 18.19 20.76
CA ILE A 117 -2.31 19.44 20.00
C ILE A 117 -3.78 19.81 20.10
#